data_AF-A0A2G6GQT4-F1
#
_entry.id   AF-A0A2G6GQT4-F1
#
_cell.length_a   1.000
_cell.length_b   1.000
_cell.length_c   1.000
_cell.angle_alpha   90.00
_cell.angle_beta   90.00
_cell.angle_gamma   90.00
#
_symmetry.space_group_name_H-M   'P 1'
#
loop_
_entity.id
_entity.type
_entity.pdbx_description
1 polymer ?
#
loop_
_entity_poly.entity_id
_entity_poly.type
_entity_poly.pdbx_seq_one_letter_code
_entity_poly.pdbx_strand_id
1 'polypeptide(L)'
;MAEREEGFSVWLSKIIKLSQEVSLPVLHIGHPFTQRFIKETSPEGAKFNFVEFFDWSQPLSWCNNIKQDDMLFLVSAHEGYISHHSALDNLPTRLEKRFKDVSRIVIYPKQNVQKFSPFKRGDKIFMP
;
A
#
# COMPACT_ATOMS: atom_id res chain seq x y z
N MET A 1 -6.14 -8.43 -4.54
CA MET A 1 -7.22 -8.08 -3.59
C MET A 1 -7.23 -6.60 -3.25
N ALA A 2 -6.08 -5.95 -3.06
CA ALA A 2 -6.02 -4.53 -2.71
C ALA A 2 -6.75 -3.61 -3.72
N GLU A 3 -6.75 -3.97 -5.01
CA GLU A 3 -7.47 -3.25 -6.08
C GLU A 3 -8.99 -3.17 -5.89
N ARG A 4 -9.55 -4.00 -5.00
CA ARG A 4 -10.99 -3.99 -4.67
C ARG A 4 -11.34 -2.98 -3.57
N GLU A 5 -10.33 -2.39 -2.92
CA GLU A 5 -10.54 -1.36 -1.91
C GLU A 5 -10.86 -0.02 -2.58
N GLU A 6 -11.87 0.69 -2.10
CA GLU A 6 -12.21 2.03 -2.64
C GLU A 6 -11.05 3.03 -2.54
N GLY A 7 -10.21 2.87 -1.52
CA GLY A 7 -9.03 3.70 -1.31
C GLY A 7 -7.87 3.42 -2.26
N PHE A 8 -7.96 2.39 -3.10
CA PHE A 8 -6.85 1.92 -3.95
C PHE A 8 -6.24 3.01 -4.80
N SER A 9 -7.07 3.71 -5.60
CA SER A 9 -6.61 4.77 -6.50
C SER A 9 -5.98 5.94 -5.73
N VAL A 10 -6.47 6.24 -4.53
CA VAL A 10 -6.00 7.36 -3.71
C VAL A 10 -4.59 7.10 -3.20
N TRP A 11 -4.29 5.94 -2.62
CA TRP A 11 -2.94 5.68 -2.16
C TRP A 11 -1.99 5.37 -3.32
N LEU A 12 -2.46 4.73 -4.40
CA LEU A 12 -1.63 4.44 -5.56
C LEU A 12 -1.15 5.74 -6.23
N SER A 13 -2.05 6.70 -6.46
CA SER A 13 -1.70 8.01 -7.02
C SER A 13 -0.67 8.77 -6.18
N LYS A 14 -0.74 8.67 -4.85
CA LYS A 14 0.25 9.28 -3.95
C LYS A 14 1.62 8.62 -4.08
N ILE A 15 1.67 7.29 -4.18
CA ILE A 15 2.92 6.55 -4.40
C ILE A 15 3.53 6.92 -5.75
N ILE A 16 2.71 6.96 -6.81
CA ILE A 16 3.15 7.36 -8.16
C ILE A 16 3.72 8.77 -8.14
N LYS A 17 3.00 9.72 -7.54
CA LYS A 17 3.45 11.10 -7.44
C LYS A 17 4.79 11.18 -6.70
N LEU A 18 4.92 10.51 -5.55
CA LEU A 18 6.18 10.51 -4.81
C LEU A 18 7.33 9.92 -5.63
N SER A 19 7.10 8.79 -6.30
CA SER A 19 8.07 8.15 -7.20
C SER A 19 8.56 9.09 -8.30
N GLN A 20 7.67 9.91 -8.86
CA GLN A 20 8.03 10.94 -9.84
C GLN A 20 8.87 12.07 -9.22
N GLU A 21 8.48 12.59 -8.06
CA GLU A 21 9.21 13.67 -7.37
C GLU A 21 10.65 13.24 -7.01
N VAL A 22 10.85 11.99 -6.60
CA VAL A 22 12.18 11.46 -6.26
C VAL A 22 12.88 10.78 -7.44
N SER A 23 12.27 10.75 -8.62
CA SER A 23 12.80 10.15 -9.84
C SER A 23 13.21 8.66 -9.72
N LEU A 24 12.52 7.88 -8.87
CA LEU A 24 12.79 6.46 -8.67
C LEU A 24 11.60 5.59 -9.14
N PRO A 25 11.84 4.41 -9.74
CA PRO A 25 10.76 3.50 -10.12
C PRO A 25 10.11 2.85 -8.89
N VAL A 26 8.83 2.45 -9.01
CA VAL A 26 8.13 1.67 -8.00
C VAL A 26 8.29 0.18 -8.29
N LEU A 27 8.82 -0.59 -7.34
CA LEU A 27 8.78 -2.05 -7.39
C LEU A 27 7.53 -2.54 -6.66
N HIS A 28 6.52 -3.00 -7.41
CA HIS A 28 5.33 -3.60 -6.82
C HIS A 28 5.50 -5.11 -6.66
N ILE A 29 5.41 -5.58 -5.42
CA ILE A 29 5.47 -7.00 -5.06
C ILE A 29 4.08 -7.43 -4.59
N GLY A 30 3.46 -8.37 -5.30
CA GLY A 30 2.11 -8.80 -4.94
C GLY A 30 1.39 -9.58 -6.03
N HIS A 31 0.09 -9.76 -5.85
CA HIS A 31 -0.72 -10.64 -6.68
C HIS A 31 -0.79 -10.15 -8.15
N PRO A 32 -0.66 -11.05 -9.16
CA PRO A 32 -0.63 -10.67 -10.58
C PRO A 32 -1.88 -9.91 -11.04
N PHE A 33 -3.05 -10.22 -10.49
CA PHE A 33 -4.28 -9.48 -10.77
C PHE A 33 -4.18 -7.99 -10.36
N THR A 34 -3.62 -7.70 -9.19
CA THR A 34 -3.40 -6.31 -8.73
C THR A 34 -2.39 -5.60 -9.65
N GLN A 35 -1.34 -6.30 -10.06
CA GLN A 35 -0.34 -5.75 -10.98
C GLN A 35 -0.94 -5.38 -12.34
N ARG A 36 -1.80 -6.25 -12.89
CA ARG A 36 -2.53 -5.97 -14.13
C ARG A 36 -3.38 -4.71 -14.00
N PHE A 37 -4.12 -4.59 -12.90
CA PHE A 37 -4.92 -3.40 -12.64
C PHE A 37 -4.06 -2.13 -12.53
N ILE A 38 -2.91 -2.19 -11.85
CA ILE A 38 -1.95 -1.06 -11.78
C ILE A 38 -1.47 -0.67 -13.18
N LYS A 39 -1.09 -1.64 -14.03
CA LYS A 39 -0.65 -1.38 -15.41
C LYS A 39 -1.72 -0.69 -16.25
N GLU A 40 -2.98 -1.12 -16.10
CA GLU A 40 -4.11 -0.62 -16.88
C GLU A 40 -4.59 0.77 -16.41
N THR A 41 -4.33 1.15 -15.15
CA THR A 41 -4.86 2.38 -14.54
C THR A 41 -3.82 3.46 -14.25
N SER A 42 -2.54 3.14 -14.34
CA SER A 42 -1.47 4.12 -14.09
C SER A 42 -1.35 5.12 -15.24
N PRO A 43 -1.06 6.40 -14.95
CA PRO A 43 -0.84 7.41 -15.97
C PRO A 43 0.42 7.11 -16.78
N GLU A 44 0.48 7.66 -18.00
CA GLU A 44 1.64 7.58 -18.86
C GLU A 44 2.91 8.13 -18.16
N GLY A 45 4.03 7.44 -18.32
CA GLY A 45 5.30 7.81 -17.69
C GLY A 45 5.50 7.30 -16.26
N ALA A 46 4.49 6.69 -15.62
CA ALA A 46 4.69 6.00 -14.34
C ALA A 46 5.59 4.76 -14.52
N LYS A 47 6.72 4.72 -13.79
CA LYS A 47 7.72 3.66 -13.90
C LYS A 47 7.48 2.58 -12.85
N PHE A 48 6.98 1.44 -13.27
CA PHE A 48 6.77 0.27 -12.41
C PHE A 48 7.60 -0.93 -12.84
N ASN A 49 8.18 -1.61 -11.85
CA ASN A 49 8.65 -2.99 -11.94
C ASN A 49 7.71 -3.89 -11.14
N PHE A 50 7.55 -5.13 -11.56
CA PHE A 50 6.60 -6.05 -10.94
C PHE A 50 7.27 -7.37 -10.57
N VAL A 51 7.03 -7.83 -9.34
CA VAL A 51 7.43 -9.17 -8.87
C VAL A 51 6.17 -9.84 -8.34
N GLU A 52 5.77 -10.93 -8.99
CA GLU A 52 4.61 -11.71 -8.56
C GLU A 52 4.86 -12.31 -7.18
N PHE A 53 3.89 -12.11 -6.29
CA PHE A 53 3.92 -12.65 -4.95
C PHE A 53 2.49 -12.90 -4.47
N PHE A 54 2.17 -14.16 -4.25
CA PHE A 54 0.85 -14.60 -3.78
C PHE A 54 0.93 -15.81 -2.82
N ASP A 55 2.12 -16.38 -2.63
CA ASP A 55 2.36 -17.43 -1.65
C ASP A 55 2.77 -16.82 -0.30
N TRP A 56 1.81 -16.79 0.62
CA TRP A 56 1.98 -16.24 1.96
C TRP A 56 2.51 -17.24 2.99
N SER A 57 2.89 -18.47 2.58
CA SER A 57 3.54 -19.44 3.47
C SER A 57 4.89 -18.92 3.99
N GLN A 58 5.58 -18.08 3.19
CA GLN A 58 6.84 -17.43 3.54
C GLN A 58 6.78 -15.92 3.26
N PRO A 59 6.11 -15.12 4.11
CA PRO A 59 5.79 -13.71 3.85
C PRO A 59 7.00 -12.75 3.85
N LEU A 60 8.22 -13.26 4.06
CA LEU A 60 9.47 -12.49 4.00
C LEU A 60 10.41 -12.94 2.87
N SER A 61 9.97 -13.87 1.99
CA SER A 61 10.81 -14.39 0.91
C SER A 61 11.18 -13.32 -0.12
N TRP A 62 10.29 -12.34 -0.33
CA TRP A 62 10.52 -11.19 -1.20
C TRP A 62 11.51 -10.16 -0.63
N CYS A 63 11.81 -10.22 0.67
CA CYS A 63 12.63 -9.20 1.33
C CYS A 63 14.09 -9.18 0.87
N ASN A 64 14.55 -10.20 0.15
CA ASN A 64 15.89 -10.22 -0.47
C ASN A 64 16.06 -9.14 -1.55
N ASN A 65 14.97 -8.51 -1.99
CA ASN A 65 14.98 -7.41 -2.94
C ASN A 65 15.17 -6.03 -2.29
N ILE A 66 15.13 -5.93 -0.94
CA ILE A 66 15.20 -4.65 -0.23
C ILE A 66 16.66 -4.22 -0.04
N LYS A 67 16.96 -2.98 -0.43
CA LYS A 67 18.23 -2.29 -0.17
C LYS A 67 18.08 -1.27 0.96
N GLN A 68 19.20 -0.81 1.50
CA GLN A 68 19.22 0.11 2.64
C GLN A 68 18.54 1.45 2.35
N ASP A 69 18.69 1.96 1.13
CA ASP A 69 18.13 3.26 0.71
C ASP A 69 16.73 3.15 0.09
N ASP A 70 16.13 1.96 0.12
CA ASP A 70 14.76 1.78 -0.37
C ASP A 70 13.74 2.34 0.64
N MET A 71 12.54 2.63 0.14
CA MET A 71 11.40 2.95 0.98
C MET A 71 10.27 1.94 0.78
N LEU A 72 9.76 1.41 1.89
CA LEU A 72 8.74 0.37 1.89
C LEU A 72 7.35 0.95 2.07
N PHE A 73 6.45 0.61 1.14
CA PHE A 73 5.02 0.80 1.30
C PHE A 73 4.35 -0.55 1.56
N LEU A 74 3.72 -0.69 2.73
CA LEU A 74 2.98 -1.89 3.07
C LEU A 74 1.48 -1.57 3.11
N VAL A 75 0.71 -2.18 2.21
CA VAL A 75 -0.74 -2.07 2.23
C VAL A 75 -1.30 -3.25 3.02
N SER A 76 -1.88 -2.98 4.19
CA SER A 76 -2.49 -3.97 5.06
C SER A 76 -3.88 -3.51 5.44
N ALA A 77 -4.91 -4.28 5.11
CA ALA A 77 -6.25 -4.00 5.60
C ALA A 77 -6.40 -4.46 7.05
N HIS A 78 -7.35 -3.87 7.79
CA HIS A 78 -7.70 -4.36 9.12
C HIS A 78 -8.55 -5.64 9.01
N GLU A 79 -8.61 -6.41 10.09
CA GLU A 79 -9.52 -7.55 10.20
C GLU A 79 -10.96 -7.13 9.87
N GLY A 80 -11.68 -7.95 9.10
CA GLY A 80 -13.03 -7.64 8.62
C GLY A 80 -13.11 -6.86 7.31
N TYR A 81 -11.98 -6.55 6.66
CA TYR A 81 -11.94 -5.90 5.35
C TYR A 81 -11.77 -6.93 4.21
N ILE A 82 -12.20 -6.58 2.99
CA ILE A 82 -12.19 -7.47 1.82
C ILE A 82 -10.76 -7.90 1.45
N SER A 83 -9.78 -7.01 1.61
CA SER A 83 -8.38 -7.31 1.36
C SER A 83 -7.57 -7.72 2.60
N HIS A 84 -8.23 -8.04 3.72
CA HIS A 84 -7.54 -8.55 4.91
C HIS A 84 -6.85 -9.87 4.62
N HIS A 85 -5.62 -10.00 5.11
CA HIS A 85 -4.86 -11.23 5.02
C HIS A 85 -4.04 -11.39 6.31
N SER A 86 -4.32 -12.42 7.10
CA SER A 86 -3.72 -12.60 8.44
C SER A 86 -2.19 -12.64 8.46
N ALA A 87 -1.55 -13.13 7.38
CA ALA A 87 -0.10 -13.08 7.24
C ALA A 87 0.50 -11.66 7.27
N LEU A 88 -0.32 -10.62 7.02
CA LEU A 88 0.08 -9.23 7.06
C LEU A 88 0.04 -8.63 8.48
N ASP A 89 -0.73 -9.19 9.42
CA ASP A 89 -0.96 -8.59 10.74
C ASP A 89 0.35 -8.34 11.51
N ASN A 90 1.28 -9.29 11.43
CA ASN A 90 2.59 -9.21 12.10
C ASN A 90 3.72 -8.77 11.17
N LEU A 91 3.45 -8.58 9.87
CA LEU A 91 4.47 -8.25 8.88
C LEU A 91 5.16 -6.90 9.14
N PRO A 92 4.45 -5.80 9.50
CA PRO A 92 5.11 -4.52 9.82
C PRO A 92 6.19 -4.68 10.90
N THR A 93 5.83 -5.31 12.01
CA THR A 93 6.72 -5.55 13.17
C THR A 93 7.90 -6.44 12.80
N ARG A 94 7.69 -7.46 11.96
CA ARG A 94 8.79 -8.32 11.48
C ARG A 94 9.75 -7.58 10.58
N LEU A 95 9.22 -6.74 9.68
CA LEU A 95 10.05 -5.89 8.82
C LEU A 95 10.84 -4.88 9.65
N GLU A 96 10.27 -4.37 10.74
CA GLU A 96 10.92 -3.37 11.61
C GLU A 96 12.15 -3.96 12.30
N LYS A 97 11.99 -5.17 12.84
CA LYS A 97 13.10 -5.90 13.45
C LYS A 97 14.21 -6.23 12.45
N ARG A 98 13.86 -6.53 11.20
CA ARG A 98 14.80 -6.95 10.14
C ARG A 98 15.49 -5.79 9.43
N PHE A 99 14.78 -4.68 9.22
CA PHE A 99 15.24 -3.54 8.41
C PHE A 99 15.10 -2.22 9.17
N LYS A 100 15.91 -2.05 10.23
CA LYS A 100 15.79 -0.93 11.17
C LYS A 100 15.94 0.44 10.50
N ASP A 101 16.81 0.53 9.50
CA ASP A 101 17.17 1.79 8.85
C ASP A 101 16.35 2.07 7.58
N VAL A 102 15.46 1.14 7.18
CA VAL A 102 14.63 1.29 5.98
C VAL A 102 13.36 2.07 6.32
N SER A 103 13.19 3.19 5.62
CA SER A 103 11.99 4.02 5.72
C SER A 103 10.75 3.24 5.30
N ARG A 104 9.65 3.41 6.04
CA ARG A 104 8.45 2.60 5.88
C ARG A 104 7.18 3.38 6.11
N ILE A 105 6.18 3.09 5.30
CA ILE A 105 4.82 3.61 5.44
C ILE A 105 3.87 2.42 5.38
N VAL A 106 3.06 2.26 6.44
CA VAL A 106 1.97 1.28 6.46
C VAL A 106 0.68 2.00 6.09
N ILE A 107 0.02 1.51 5.06
CA ILE A 107 -1.23 2.03 4.54
C ILE A 107 -2.34 1.08 4.98
N TYR A 108 -3.26 1.61 5.78
CA TYR A 108 -4.51 0.94 6.12
C TYR A 108 -5.62 1.52 5.25
N PRO A 109 -6.13 0.78 4.24
CA PRO A 109 -7.26 1.22 3.43
C PRO A 109 -8.47 1.54 4.32
N LYS A 110 -9.29 2.50 3.90
CA LYS A 110 -10.47 2.93 4.64
C LYS A 110 -11.67 2.03 4.33
N GLN A 111 -12.43 1.61 5.35
CA GLN A 111 -13.75 0.98 5.14
C GLN A 111 -14.81 2.05 4.91
N ASN A 112 -15.75 1.76 4.01
CA ASN A 112 -17.08 2.36 4.10
C ASN A 112 -17.88 1.61 5.17
N VAL A 113 -17.61 1.93 6.44
CA VAL A 113 -18.70 1.85 7.42
C VAL A 113 -19.75 2.83 6.91
N GLN A 114 -20.98 2.36 6.63
CA GLN A 114 -22.09 3.26 6.29
C GLN A 114 -22.03 4.45 7.24
N LYS A 115 -21.80 5.64 6.69
CA LYS A 115 -21.59 6.85 7.48
C LYS A 115 -22.85 7.15 8.29
N PHE A 116 -22.88 6.74 9.55
CA PHE A 116 -23.51 7.60 10.55
C PHE A 116 -22.62 8.84 10.65
N SER A 117 -23.03 9.93 10.00
CA SER A 117 -22.37 11.23 10.17
C SER A 117 -22.97 11.92 11.40
N PRO A 118 -22.24 12.10 12.51
CA PRO A 118 -22.69 12.96 13.60
C PRO A 118 -22.55 14.46 13.27
N PHE A 119 -21.78 14.81 12.23
CA PHE A 119 -21.52 16.20 11.83
C PHE A 119 -22.62 16.73 10.89
N LYS A 120 -23.06 17.96 11.15
CA LYS A 120 -24.11 18.66 10.41
C LYS A 120 -23.50 19.69 9.46
N ARG A 121 -24.27 20.09 8.44
CA ARG A 121 -23.91 21.20 7.54
C ARG A 121 -23.73 22.47 8.38
N GLY A 122 -22.49 22.93 8.55
CA GLY A 122 -22.13 24.08 9.39
C GLY A 122 -20.85 23.87 10.20
N ASP A 123 -20.42 22.63 10.39
CA ASP A 123 -19.21 22.32 11.17
C ASP A 123 -17.95 22.71 10.37
N LYS A 124 -17.06 23.49 11.01
CA LYS A 124 -15.81 23.96 10.42
C LYS A 124 -14.65 23.12 10.94
N ILE A 125 -13.79 22.65 10.04
CA ILE A 125 -12.48 22.10 10.39
C ILE A 125 -11.49 23.26 10.38
N PHE A 126 -10.85 23.53 11.51
CA PHE A 126 -9.74 24.46 11.60
C PHE A 126 -8.41 23.68 11.52
N MET A 127 -7.49 24.18 10.69
CA MET A 127 -6.08 23.79 10.68
C MET A 127 -5.27 25.09 10.77
N PRO A 128 -4.26 25.16 11.67
CA PRO A 128 -3.38 26.32 11.79
C PRO A 128 -2.46 26.50 10.58
#